data_AF-A0AAU7DWT7-F1
#
_entry.id   AF-A0AAU7DWT7-F1
#
_cell.length_a   1.000
_cell.length_b   1.000
_cell.length_c   1.000
_cell.angle_alpha   90.00
_cell.angle_beta   90.00
_cell.angle_gamma   90.00
#
_symmetry.space_group_name_H-M   'P 1'
#
loop_
_entity.id
_entity.type
_entity.pdbx_description
1 polymer ?
#
loop_
_entity_poly.entity_id
_entity_poly.type
_entity_poly.pdbx_seq_one_letter_code
_entity_poly.pdbx_strand_id
1 'polypeptide(L)'
;MPQTPTAVRFWFALASAPVLGALGTYLAFHPFLHQGWFIALAGAGLVLVSLLTTAKVVVQQPSYLLATISVFLGSYGLALWMFPTQASIWAAIFMLASLVFNGISRIVPVVRAKFDQPLPGKLGRAGGLFLGFTSLLFAVLVYVWPLLFVGLVELIFGLWFLVQAVRSLIFARRCYRAQKLSLAAELRPVAGHNSGSGAVLWGSFGILSGAALVLVTGILLSGDTKTEPDDFYQVSGSLPATAGQLIKYEPLADRAGGSGLAEGLTGWRILYTTTSDRGEITVASGTVVVNPEEAVQGQPILAIAHGTTGIVPACAPSLAPKPLDGGATAATEQMADLGWAAVTSDYVGLGTPGPHPYLVGPPAAYNVLDAALAAQQLPGLDLSDDTVLWGHSQGGHGALWSAGLASRYAPSLNVLGVAALAPATDLFELAINVKDSAPGKIVSAYIAGAWQEVYPELGVEDYLRRDYQHTIDQVAQNCFSGLDSLASITRTSQMSGAVFADDAFDPAGPVAAKLRENSVSPQTSGPIDVPVLIAQGEADSLVLASMQDGWVTKMCAAEQGLEYRTYPGLDHMPLVDSDSPLTPQLVQWTQDRLAGKPARSTC
;
A
#
# COMPACT_ATOMS: atom_id res chain seq x y z
N MET A 1 50.30 -18.53 -37.87
CA MET A 1 49.84 -17.18 -38.25
C MET A 1 49.25 -16.52 -37.01
N PRO A 2 49.77 -15.38 -36.54
CA PRO A 2 49.15 -14.69 -35.41
C PRO A 2 47.85 -14.07 -35.90
N GLN A 3 46.71 -14.44 -35.30
CA GLN A 3 45.46 -13.75 -35.58
C GLN A 3 45.65 -12.27 -35.24
N THR A 4 45.37 -11.40 -36.21
CA THR A 4 45.42 -9.97 -35.99
C THR A 4 44.49 -9.59 -34.83
N PRO A 5 44.83 -8.59 -33.98
CA PRO A 5 44.02 -8.16 -32.84
C PRO A 5 42.55 -7.85 -33.20
N THR A 6 42.29 -7.55 -34.47
CA THR A 6 40.98 -7.30 -35.07
C THR A 6 40.12 -8.54 -35.25
N ALA A 7 40.70 -9.71 -35.57
CA ALA A 7 39.94 -10.96 -35.74
C ALA A 7 39.38 -11.47 -34.40
N VAL A 8 40.19 -11.41 -33.34
CA VAL A 8 39.76 -11.76 -31.97
C VAL A 8 38.64 -10.83 -31.49
N ARG A 9 38.77 -9.52 -31.73
CA ARG A 9 37.72 -8.53 -31.38
C ARG A 9 36.42 -8.72 -32.16
N PHE A 10 36.50 -9.16 -33.41
CA PHE A 10 35.32 -9.47 -34.23
C PHE A 10 34.54 -10.66 -33.68
N TRP A 11 35.21 -11.80 -33.45
CA TRP A 11 34.57 -12.99 -32.91
C TRP A 11 34.02 -12.77 -31.52
N PHE A 12 34.73 -12.01 -30.68
CA PHE A 12 34.24 -11.61 -29.38
C PHE A 12 32.96 -10.76 -29.47
N ALA A 13 32.94 -9.73 -30.34
CA ALA A 13 31.75 -8.89 -30.52
C ALA A 13 30.54 -9.67 -31.09
N LEU A 14 30.79 -10.63 -31.99
CA LEU A 14 29.74 -11.48 -32.56
C LEU A 14 29.18 -12.47 -31.52
N ALA A 15 30.04 -13.04 -30.68
CA ALA A 15 29.64 -13.97 -29.62
C ALA A 15 28.97 -13.26 -28.42
N SER A 16 29.43 -12.06 -28.06
CA SER A 16 28.90 -11.31 -26.92
C SER A 16 27.56 -10.63 -27.21
N ALA A 17 27.31 -10.23 -28.46
CA ALA A 17 26.08 -9.53 -28.84
C ALA A 17 24.77 -10.26 -28.47
N PRO A 18 24.56 -11.55 -28.81
CA PRO A 18 23.32 -12.25 -28.45
C PRO A 18 23.18 -12.43 -26.93
N VAL A 19 24.28 -12.65 -26.22
CA VAL A 19 24.27 -12.78 -24.74
C VAL A 19 23.89 -11.45 -24.07
N LEU A 20 24.50 -10.34 -24.50
CA LEU A 20 24.18 -9.00 -24.01
C LEU A 20 22.76 -8.58 -24.40
N GLY A 21 22.29 -8.99 -25.58
CA GLY A 21 20.92 -8.75 -26.04
C GLY A 21 19.91 -9.47 -25.16
N ALA A 22 20.09 -10.77 -24.93
CA ALA A 22 19.20 -11.56 -24.08
C ALA A 22 19.17 -11.06 -22.63
N LEU A 23 20.36 -10.78 -22.05
CA LEU A 23 20.47 -10.23 -20.70
C LEU A 23 19.82 -8.85 -20.60
N GLY A 24 20.07 -7.99 -21.60
CA GLY A 24 19.51 -6.64 -21.66
C GLY A 24 17.99 -6.61 -21.80
N THR A 25 17.43 -7.46 -22.67
CA THR A 25 15.98 -7.63 -22.83
C THR A 25 15.37 -8.10 -21.52
N TYR A 26 15.91 -9.14 -20.88
CA TYR A 26 15.35 -9.66 -19.64
C TYR A 26 15.32 -8.60 -18.53
N LEU A 27 16.46 -7.94 -18.26
CA LEU A 27 16.54 -6.91 -17.22
C LEU A 27 15.64 -5.70 -17.52
N ALA A 28 15.40 -5.38 -18.80
CA ALA A 28 14.55 -4.25 -19.17
C ALA A 28 13.05 -4.57 -19.10
N PHE A 29 12.64 -5.81 -19.38
CA PHE A 29 11.23 -6.22 -19.39
C PHE A 29 10.77 -6.90 -18.09
N HIS A 30 11.70 -7.33 -17.25
CA HIS A 30 11.44 -7.95 -15.97
C HIS A 30 12.20 -7.29 -14.82
N PRO A 31 12.18 -5.94 -14.70
CA PRO A 31 12.69 -5.31 -13.48
C PRO A 31 11.87 -5.84 -12.30
N PHE A 32 12.49 -6.06 -11.14
CA PHE A 32 11.83 -6.54 -9.91
C PHE A 32 11.38 -8.02 -9.89
N LEU A 33 11.50 -8.78 -10.99
CA LEU A 33 11.17 -10.20 -11.02
C LEU A 33 12.39 -11.06 -10.64
N HIS A 34 12.52 -11.29 -9.33
CA HIS A 34 13.65 -11.99 -8.73
C HIS A 34 13.59 -13.51 -8.90
N GLN A 35 13.78 -14.02 -10.13
CA GLN A 35 14.20 -15.41 -10.28
C GLN A 35 15.68 -15.54 -9.95
N GLY A 36 15.98 -16.09 -8.76
CA GLY A 36 17.32 -16.15 -8.19
C GLY A 36 18.41 -16.74 -9.11
N TRP A 37 18.05 -17.66 -10.02
CA TRP A 37 19.00 -18.27 -10.95
C TRP A 37 19.48 -17.30 -12.05
N PHE A 38 18.62 -16.41 -12.53
CA PHE A 38 18.97 -15.43 -13.56
C PHE A 38 19.78 -14.27 -12.97
N ILE A 39 19.46 -13.88 -11.75
CA ILE A 39 20.22 -12.90 -10.96
C ILE A 39 21.66 -13.39 -10.72
N ALA A 40 21.83 -14.68 -10.41
CA ALA A 40 23.16 -15.26 -10.25
C ALA A 40 23.99 -15.23 -11.54
N LEU A 41 23.36 -15.48 -12.70
CA LEU A 41 23.99 -15.39 -14.03
C LEU A 41 24.37 -13.95 -14.40
N ALA A 42 23.47 -12.99 -14.16
CA ALA A 42 23.74 -11.56 -14.34
C ALA A 42 24.92 -11.11 -13.45
N GLY A 43 24.92 -11.59 -12.19
CA GLY A 43 25.99 -11.35 -11.23
C GLY A 43 27.35 -11.85 -11.72
N ALA A 44 27.42 -13.09 -12.18
CA ALA A 44 28.63 -13.66 -12.77
C ALA A 44 29.12 -12.86 -14.00
N GLY A 45 28.19 -12.38 -14.84
CA GLY A 45 28.51 -11.52 -15.98
C GLY A 45 29.12 -10.18 -15.58
N LEU A 46 28.60 -9.54 -14.53
CA LEU A 46 29.11 -8.27 -14.00
C LEU A 46 30.50 -8.42 -13.35
N VAL A 47 30.75 -9.53 -12.64
CA VAL A 47 32.09 -9.90 -12.14
C VAL A 47 33.07 -10.05 -13.30
N LEU A 48 32.67 -10.74 -14.37
CA LEU A 48 33.52 -10.92 -15.54
C LEU A 48 33.84 -9.58 -16.23
N VAL A 49 32.84 -8.72 -16.42
CA VAL A 49 33.03 -7.36 -16.99
C VAL A 49 33.96 -6.52 -16.10
N SER A 50 33.80 -6.59 -14.78
CA SER A 50 34.68 -5.93 -13.82
C SER A 50 36.14 -6.37 -13.96
N LEU A 51 36.39 -7.68 -13.99
CA LEU A 51 37.73 -8.25 -14.15
C LEU A 51 38.38 -7.79 -15.46
N LEU A 52 37.62 -7.83 -16.56
CA LEU A 52 38.09 -7.41 -17.89
C LEU A 52 38.36 -5.91 -17.98
N THR A 53 37.55 -5.09 -17.30
CA THR A 53 37.70 -3.63 -17.30
C THR A 53 38.87 -3.21 -16.39
N THR A 54 39.03 -3.87 -15.24
CA THR A 54 40.18 -3.69 -14.34
C THR A 54 41.49 -4.05 -15.05
N ALA A 55 41.52 -5.17 -15.79
CA ALA A 55 42.68 -5.55 -16.59
C ALA A 55 43.05 -4.48 -17.65
N LYS A 56 42.06 -3.81 -18.25
CA LYS A 56 42.32 -2.69 -19.18
C LYS A 56 42.81 -1.43 -18.48
N VAL A 57 42.25 -1.07 -17.32
CA VAL A 57 42.63 0.12 -16.54
C VAL A 57 44.07 0.00 -16.02
N VAL A 58 44.49 -1.20 -15.61
CA VAL A 58 45.87 -1.48 -15.18
C VAL A 58 46.87 -1.34 -16.35
N VAL A 59 46.43 -1.62 -17.59
CA VAL A 59 47.30 -1.63 -18.77
C VAL A 59 47.32 -0.29 -19.54
N GLN A 60 46.24 0.49 -19.52
CA GLN A 60 46.08 1.69 -20.36
C GLN A 60 45.59 2.90 -19.55
N GLN A 61 46.49 3.46 -18.73
CA GLN A 61 46.33 4.65 -17.88
C GLN A 61 45.08 4.71 -16.95
N PRO A 62 45.27 4.94 -15.64
CA PRO A 62 44.19 4.84 -14.68
C PRO A 62 43.25 6.04 -14.77
N SER A 63 42.09 5.87 -15.40
CA SER A 63 40.97 6.76 -15.10
C SER A 63 40.30 6.26 -13.82
N TYR A 64 40.37 7.09 -12.78
CA TYR A 64 39.82 6.76 -11.45
C TYR A 64 38.33 6.41 -11.53
N LEU A 65 37.60 7.01 -12.48
CA LEU A 65 36.20 6.72 -12.77
C LEU A 65 35.99 5.28 -13.27
N LEU A 66 36.79 4.79 -14.22
CA LEU A 66 36.66 3.43 -14.75
C LEU A 66 37.08 2.37 -13.73
N ALA A 67 38.09 2.65 -12.90
CA ALA A 67 38.47 1.78 -11.79
C ALA A 67 37.32 1.63 -10.78
N THR A 68 36.70 2.76 -10.40
CA THR A 68 35.57 2.78 -9.45
C THR A 68 34.36 2.04 -10.00
N ILE A 69 34.01 2.28 -11.27
CA ILE A 69 32.92 1.55 -11.95
C ILE A 69 33.23 0.05 -12.01
N SER A 70 34.48 -0.33 -12.28
CA SER A 70 34.85 -1.76 -12.34
C SER A 70 34.71 -2.44 -10.99
N VAL A 71 35.25 -1.84 -9.91
CA VAL A 71 35.11 -2.42 -8.56
C VAL A 71 33.64 -2.54 -8.17
N PHE A 72 32.84 -1.50 -8.43
CA PHE A 72 31.40 -1.50 -8.19
C PHE A 72 30.68 -2.64 -8.91
N LEU A 73 30.92 -2.79 -10.21
CA LEU A 73 30.33 -3.88 -11.01
C LEU A 73 30.74 -5.27 -10.50
N GLY A 74 31.98 -5.41 -10.03
CA GLY A 74 32.50 -6.67 -9.52
C GLY A 74 31.88 -7.06 -8.18
N SER A 75 31.81 -6.12 -7.24
CA SER A 75 31.17 -6.34 -5.94
C SER A 75 29.66 -6.55 -6.07
N TYR A 76 29.00 -5.77 -6.92
CA TYR A 76 27.57 -5.92 -7.20
C TYR A 76 27.29 -7.28 -7.83
N GLY A 77 28.09 -7.68 -8.83
CA GLY A 77 27.95 -8.98 -9.46
C GLY A 77 28.17 -10.15 -8.50
N LEU A 78 29.12 -10.04 -7.57
CA LEU A 78 29.39 -11.06 -6.57
C LEU A 78 28.23 -11.20 -5.57
N ALA A 79 27.62 -10.09 -5.15
CA ALA A 79 26.46 -10.08 -4.25
C ALA A 79 25.24 -10.77 -4.89
N LEU A 80 24.97 -10.46 -6.16
CA LEU A 80 23.90 -11.11 -6.94
C LEU A 80 24.15 -12.61 -7.12
N TRP A 81 25.42 -13.04 -7.24
CA TRP A 81 25.79 -14.44 -7.42
C TRP A 81 25.73 -15.27 -6.13
N MET A 82 26.16 -14.70 -4.99
CA MET A 82 26.25 -15.45 -3.73
C MET A 82 24.92 -15.57 -2.97
N PHE A 83 24.01 -14.60 -3.12
CA PHE A 83 22.78 -14.54 -2.32
C PHE A 83 21.55 -14.33 -3.19
N PRO A 84 21.22 -15.24 -4.13
CA PRO A 84 20.19 -15.02 -5.15
C PRO A 84 18.78 -14.74 -4.60
N THR A 85 18.45 -15.22 -3.40
CA THR A 85 17.15 -14.99 -2.73
C THR A 85 17.10 -13.71 -1.90
N GLN A 86 18.25 -13.16 -1.51
CA GLN A 86 18.39 -11.88 -0.78
C GLN A 86 19.15 -10.84 -1.62
N ALA A 87 19.24 -11.10 -2.93
CA ALA A 87 20.19 -10.43 -3.80
C ALA A 87 19.93 -8.93 -3.86
N SER A 88 18.65 -8.54 -3.80
CA SER A 88 18.20 -7.15 -3.79
C SER A 88 18.60 -6.40 -2.51
N ILE A 89 18.50 -7.06 -1.34
CA ILE A 89 18.91 -6.46 -0.06
C ILE A 89 20.43 -6.22 -0.06
N TRP A 90 21.22 -7.24 -0.41
CA TRP A 90 22.66 -7.12 -0.48
C TRP A 90 23.09 -6.12 -1.56
N ALA A 91 22.45 -6.15 -2.73
CA ALA A 91 22.62 -5.17 -3.79
C ALA A 91 22.41 -3.73 -3.29
N ALA A 92 21.33 -3.47 -2.56
CA ALA A 92 21.05 -2.16 -1.98
C ALA A 92 22.12 -1.75 -0.96
N ILE A 93 22.53 -2.66 -0.06
CA ILE A 93 23.61 -2.40 0.93
C ILE A 93 24.93 -2.05 0.23
N PHE A 94 25.32 -2.83 -0.79
CA PHE A 94 26.54 -2.56 -1.55
C PHE A 94 26.46 -1.25 -2.32
N MET A 95 25.30 -0.96 -2.91
CA MET A 95 25.07 0.29 -3.61
C MET A 95 25.17 1.48 -2.66
N LEU A 96 24.52 1.39 -1.50
CA LEU A 96 24.61 2.37 -0.42
C LEU A 96 26.06 2.61 0.00
N ALA A 97 26.78 1.55 0.36
CA ALA A 97 28.17 1.63 0.79
C ALA A 97 29.08 2.24 -0.28
N SER A 98 28.86 1.89 -1.55
CA SER A 98 29.63 2.41 -2.68
C SER A 98 29.37 3.90 -2.93
N LEU A 99 28.11 4.33 -2.86
CA LEU A 99 27.72 5.74 -3.02
C LEU A 99 28.25 6.59 -1.86
N VAL A 100 28.17 6.10 -0.62
CA VAL A 100 28.75 6.75 0.56
C VAL A 100 30.26 6.86 0.43
N PHE A 101 30.94 5.76 0.11
CA PHE A 101 32.38 5.75 -0.09
C PHE A 101 32.81 6.71 -1.21
N ASN A 102 32.10 6.70 -2.35
CA ASN A 102 32.38 7.61 -3.47
C ASN A 102 32.16 9.08 -3.10
N GLY A 103 31.10 9.38 -2.35
CA GLY A 103 30.83 10.71 -1.85
C GLY A 103 31.95 11.23 -0.94
N ILE A 104 32.31 10.43 0.07
CA ILE A 104 33.35 10.77 1.04
C ILE A 104 34.72 10.89 0.35
N SER A 105 35.08 9.96 -0.53
CA SER A 105 36.39 9.96 -1.21
C SER A 105 36.58 11.18 -2.13
N ARG A 106 35.50 11.81 -2.59
CA ARG A 106 35.53 13.06 -3.37
C ARG A 106 35.53 14.32 -2.51
N ILE A 107 34.79 14.31 -1.41
CA ILE A 107 34.65 15.49 -0.53
C ILE A 107 35.89 15.67 0.35
N VAL A 108 36.38 14.60 0.99
CA VAL A 108 37.44 14.68 2.01
C VAL A 108 38.74 15.29 1.48
N PRO A 109 39.27 14.91 0.29
CA PRO A 109 40.47 15.54 -0.24
C PRO A 109 40.32 17.03 -0.55
N VAL A 110 39.12 17.47 -0.97
CA VAL A 110 38.84 18.88 -1.26
C VAL A 110 38.79 19.69 0.04
N VAL A 111 38.19 19.14 1.10
CA VAL A 111 38.07 19.78 2.42
C VAL A 111 39.39 19.78 3.19
N ARG A 112 40.18 18.69 3.09
CA ARG A 112 41.47 18.55 3.79
C ARG A 112 42.64 19.26 3.10
N ALA A 113 42.44 19.82 1.90
CA ALA A 113 43.52 20.43 1.13
C ALA A 113 44.10 21.68 1.83
N LYS A 114 45.21 21.48 2.57
CA LYS A 114 46.29 22.46 2.79
C LYS A 114 47.55 22.04 1.99
N PHE A 115 47.96 22.94 1.09
CA PHE A 115 49.29 23.29 0.57
C PHE A 115 50.14 22.50 -0.46
N ASP A 116 50.17 21.17 -0.62
CA ASP A 116 51.28 20.57 -1.44
C ASP A 116 50.94 19.63 -2.61
N GLN A 117 49.68 19.56 -3.07
CA GLN A 117 49.37 18.84 -4.32
C GLN A 117 48.88 19.78 -5.42
N PRO A 118 49.24 19.54 -6.70
CA PRO A 118 48.73 20.30 -7.83
C PRO A 118 47.21 20.05 -7.94
N LEU A 119 46.45 20.91 -7.29
CA LEU A 119 45.00 20.82 -7.23
C LEU A 119 44.41 21.09 -8.63
N PRO A 120 43.34 20.38 -9.02
CA PRO A 120 42.56 20.79 -10.18
C PRO A 120 42.09 22.24 -10.00
N GLY A 121 41.95 22.99 -11.10
CA GLY A 121 41.47 24.38 -11.06
C GLY A 121 40.12 24.52 -10.30
N LYS A 122 39.71 25.74 -9.94
CA LYS A 122 38.50 26.00 -9.12
C LYS A 122 37.27 25.17 -9.58
N LEU A 123 37.06 25.05 -10.89
CA LEU A 123 36.00 24.25 -11.50
C LEU A 123 36.11 22.74 -11.21
N GLY A 124 37.31 22.18 -11.15
CA GLY A 124 37.50 20.78 -10.79
C GLY A 124 37.28 20.48 -9.30
N ARG A 125 37.61 21.42 -8.40
CA ARG A 125 37.25 21.29 -6.98
C ARG A 125 35.74 21.36 -6.77
N ALA A 126 35.08 22.31 -7.43
CA ALA A 126 33.62 22.44 -7.40
C ALA A 126 32.93 21.19 -7.98
N GLY A 127 33.40 20.69 -9.12
CA GLY A 127 32.87 19.45 -9.72
C GLY A 127 33.07 18.23 -8.83
N GLY A 128 34.20 18.13 -8.12
CA GLY A 128 34.47 17.08 -7.14
C GLY A 128 33.50 17.11 -5.96
N LEU A 129 33.26 18.28 -5.37
CA LEU A 129 32.28 18.46 -4.29
C LEU A 129 30.87 18.15 -4.78
N PHE A 130 30.48 18.66 -5.95
CA PHE A 130 29.12 18.48 -6.44
C PHE A 130 28.78 17.02 -6.70
N LEU A 131 29.65 16.30 -7.40
CA LEU A 131 29.50 14.86 -7.61
C LEU A 131 29.56 14.07 -6.29
N GLY A 132 30.34 14.55 -5.31
CA GLY A 132 30.40 13.98 -3.97
C GLY A 132 29.05 14.08 -3.24
N PHE A 133 28.46 15.28 -3.20
CA PHE A 133 27.15 15.50 -2.60
C PHE A 133 26.03 14.79 -3.37
N THR A 134 26.06 14.76 -4.70
CA THR A 134 25.16 13.93 -5.50
C THR A 134 25.21 12.47 -5.03
N SER A 135 26.40 11.91 -4.86
CA SER A 135 26.56 10.52 -4.42
C SER A 135 25.95 10.28 -3.04
N LEU A 136 26.11 11.21 -2.10
CA LEU A 136 25.51 11.12 -0.77
C LEU A 136 23.98 11.27 -0.79
N LEU A 137 23.42 12.16 -1.63
CA LEU A 137 21.97 12.28 -1.78
C LEU A 137 21.35 11.01 -2.35
N PHE A 138 21.97 10.42 -3.38
CA PHE A 138 21.54 9.14 -3.93
C PHE A 138 21.74 8.00 -2.93
N ALA A 139 22.76 8.04 -2.08
CA ALA A 139 22.90 7.09 -0.97
C ALA A 139 21.69 7.13 -0.02
N VAL A 140 21.22 8.33 0.35
CA VAL A 140 19.99 8.47 1.16
C VAL A 140 18.79 7.85 0.44
N LEU A 141 18.64 8.11 -0.86
CA LEU A 141 17.53 7.55 -1.64
C LEU A 141 17.59 6.02 -1.72
N VAL A 142 18.78 5.42 -1.87
CA VAL A 142 18.97 3.96 -1.86
C VAL A 142 18.64 3.36 -0.49
N TYR A 143 18.98 4.06 0.58
CA TYR A 143 18.64 3.62 1.94
C TYR A 143 17.13 3.59 2.16
N VAL A 144 16.42 4.61 1.68
CA VAL A 144 14.96 4.74 1.86
C VAL A 144 14.18 3.85 0.87
N TRP A 145 14.71 3.66 -0.34
CA TRP A 145 14.04 2.95 -1.44
C TRP A 145 14.92 1.84 -2.02
N PRO A 146 15.31 0.83 -1.21
CA PRO A 146 16.31 -0.15 -1.62
C PRO A 146 15.87 -0.97 -2.84
N LEU A 147 14.63 -1.48 -2.85
CA LEU A 147 14.14 -2.30 -3.96
C LEU A 147 13.90 -1.47 -5.23
N LEU A 148 13.33 -0.27 -5.09
CA LEU A 148 13.12 0.64 -6.22
C LEU A 148 14.45 0.98 -6.91
N PHE A 149 15.48 1.36 -6.14
CA PHE A 149 16.77 1.73 -6.73
C PHE A 149 17.49 0.53 -7.31
N VAL A 150 17.39 -0.65 -6.70
CA VAL A 150 17.93 -1.87 -7.30
C VAL A 150 17.27 -2.14 -8.64
N GLY A 151 15.94 -2.09 -8.75
CA GLY A 151 15.26 -2.30 -10.03
C GLY A 151 15.50 -1.18 -11.05
N LEU A 152 15.67 0.07 -10.63
CA LEU A 152 16.07 1.16 -11.52
C LEU A 152 17.47 0.91 -12.10
N VAL A 153 18.40 0.46 -11.26
CA VAL A 153 19.74 0.08 -11.68
C VAL A 153 19.69 -1.10 -12.64
N GLU A 154 18.89 -2.13 -12.36
CA GLU A 154 18.65 -3.26 -13.26
C GLU A 154 18.13 -2.80 -14.63
N LEU A 155 17.13 -1.90 -14.65
CA LEU A 155 16.58 -1.33 -15.88
C LEU A 155 17.65 -0.55 -16.67
N ILE A 156 18.42 0.31 -16.00
CA ILE A 156 19.49 1.09 -16.63
C ILE A 156 20.54 0.16 -17.22
N PHE A 157 20.97 -0.86 -16.48
CA PHE A 157 21.92 -1.85 -16.97
C PHE A 157 21.33 -2.69 -18.11
N GLY A 158 20.05 -3.06 -18.05
CA GLY A 158 19.34 -3.77 -19.11
C GLY A 158 19.35 -2.98 -20.41
N LEU A 159 18.92 -1.71 -20.37
CA LEU A 159 18.97 -0.79 -21.51
C LEU A 159 20.40 -0.57 -22.00
N TRP A 160 21.38 -0.45 -21.08
CA TRP A 160 22.78 -0.32 -21.46
C TRP A 160 23.29 -1.56 -22.19
N PHE A 161 22.98 -2.77 -21.71
CA PHE A 161 23.37 -4.02 -22.37
C PHE A 161 22.75 -4.13 -23.77
N LEU A 162 21.50 -3.70 -23.97
CA LEU A 162 20.89 -3.61 -25.29
C LEU A 162 21.67 -2.68 -26.23
N VAL A 163 22.04 -1.49 -25.75
CA VAL A 163 22.87 -0.56 -26.53
C VAL A 163 24.23 -1.17 -26.87
N GLN A 164 24.86 -1.88 -25.92
CA GLN A 164 26.16 -2.52 -26.13
C GLN A 164 26.06 -3.72 -27.09
N ALA A 165 24.96 -4.48 -27.06
CA ALA A 165 24.67 -5.54 -28.02
C ALA A 165 24.53 -4.97 -29.44
N VAL A 166 23.75 -3.90 -29.61
CA VAL A 166 23.59 -3.20 -30.90
C VAL A 166 24.93 -2.65 -31.40
N ARG A 167 25.72 -2.01 -30.53
CA ARG A 167 27.07 -1.52 -30.88
C ARG A 167 28.00 -2.66 -31.30
N SER A 168 27.94 -3.80 -30.62
CA SER A 168 28.74 -4.99 -30.95
C SER A 168 28.33 -5.57 -32.31
N LEU A 169 27.03 -5.61 -32.63
CA LEU A 169 26.52 -6.01 -33.94
C LEU A 169 26.91 -5.01 -35.04
N ILE A 170 26.82 -3.70 -34.78
CA ILE A 170 27.27 -2.66 -35.73
C ILE A 170 28.77 -2.80 -35.98
N PHE A 171 29.57 -3.02 -34.94
CA PHE A 171 31.01 -3.24 -35.05
C PHE A 171 31.33 -4.51 -35.86
N ALA A 172 30.69 -5.64 -35.53
CA ALA A 172 30.84 -6.89 -36.28
C ALA A 172 30.43 -6.71 -37.75
N ARG A 173 29.31 -6.04 -38.03
CA ARG A 173 28.86 -5.71 -39.40
C ARG A 173 29.85 -4.82 -40.14
N ARG A 174 30.43 -3.82 -39.47
CA ARG A 174 31.47 -2.93 -40.03
C ARG A 174 32.75 -3.72 -40.34
N CYS A 175 33.21 -4.60 -39.45
CA CYS A 175 34.36 -5.46 -39.68
C CYS A 175 34.12 -6.48 -40.80
N TYR A 176 32.93 -7.07 -40.88
CA TYR A 176 32.54 -7.96 -41.98
C TYR A 176 32.49 -7.23 -43.32
N ARG A 177 31.96 -6.00 -43.35
CA ARG A 177 31.99 -5.13 -44.54
C ARG A 177 33.41 -4.67 -44.91
N ALA A 178 34.25 -4.37 -43.92
CA ALA A 178 35.65 -3.97 -44.12
C ALA A 178 36.54 -5.15 -44.54
N GLN A 179 36.23 -6.39 -44.16
CA GLN A 179 36.86 -7.57 -44.77
C GLN A 179 36.53 -7.71 -46.27
N LYS A 180 35.46 -7.04 -46.75
CA LYS A 180 35.09 -6.93 -48.17
C LYS A 180 35.65 -5.69 -48.88
N LEU A 181 36.28 -4.76 -48.18
CA LEU A 181 36.83 -3.52 -48.73
C LEU A 181 38.11 -3.17 -47.97
N SER A 182 39.27 -3.38 -48.60
CA SER A 182 40.56 -2.98 -48.02
C SER A 182 40.59 -1.47 -47.81
N LEU A 183 40.38 -1.01 -46.57
CA LEU A 183 40.81 0.33 -46.20
C LEU A 183 41.20 0.36 -44.72
N ALA A 184 42.47 0.70 -44.52
CA ALA A 184 42.99 1.21 -43.28
C ALA A 184 42.28 2.54 -42.96
N ALA A 185 41.53 2.57 -41.87
CA ALA A 185 41.11 3.81 -41.23
C ALA A 185 41.49 3.71 -39.76
N GLU A 186 42.63 4.32 -39.42
CA GLU A 186 43.01 4.60 -38.04
C GLU A 186 41.90 5.40 -37.37
N LEU A 187 41.28 4.82 -36.35
CA LEU A 187 40.43 5.54 -35.41
C LEU A 187 41.33 6.48 -34.62
N ARG A 188 41.35 7.77 -34.99
CA ARG A 188 41.93 8.80 -34.13
C ARG A 188 41.17 8.82 -32.79
N PRO A 189 41.86 8.79 -31.65
CA PRO A 189 41.22 8.95 -30.36
C PRO A 189 40.66 10.38 -30.30
N VAL A 190 39.36 10.51 -30.06
CA VAL A 190 38.74 11.79 -29.71
C VAL A 190 39.38 12.20 -28.39
N ALA A 191 40.19 13.27 -28.42
CA ALA A 191 40.78 13.85 -27.23
C ALA A 191 39.65 14.29 -26.28
N GLY A 192 39.46 13.51 -25.22
CA GLY A 192 38.49 13.80 -24.16
C GLY A 192 38.84 15.12 -23.52
N HIS A 193 38.09 16.17 -23.85
CA HIS A 193 38.13 17.42 -23.12
C HIS A 193 37.62 17.16 -21.70
N ASN A 194 38.55 16.89 -20.78
CA ASN A 194 38.31 16.94 -19.34
C ASN A 194 38.03 18.40 -18.95
N SER A 195 36.81 18.87 -19.16
CA SER A 195 36.38 20.18 -18.67
C SER A 195 35.74 20.00 -17.30
N GLY A 196 36.34 20.61 -16.26
CA GLY A 196 35.71 20.70 -14.94
C GLY A 196 34.29 21.27 -15.01
N SER A 197 33.97 22.03 -16.06
CA SER A 197 32.63 22.54 -16.38
C SER A 197 31.59 21.43 -16.57
N GLY A 198 31.93 20.32 -17.24
CA GLY A 198 31.01 19.19 -17.39
C GLY A 198 30.70 18.50 -16.06
N ALA A 199 31.72 18.33 -15.21
CA ALA A 199 31.54 17.76 -13.88
C ALA A 199 30.70 18.65 -12.95
N VAL A 200 30.86 19.98 -13.05
CA VAL A 200 30.02 20.94 -12.34
C VAL A 200 28.57 20.88 -12.84
N LEU A 201 28.33 20.89 -14.15
CA LEU A 201 26.96 20.84 -14.70
C LEU A 201 26.23 19.55 -14.29
N TRP A 202 26.86 18.39 -14.46
CA TRP A 202 26.26 17.11 -14.09
C TRP A 202 26.12 16.94 -12.57
N GLY A 203 27.10 17.41 -11.79
CA GLY A 203 27.01 17.41 -10.33
C GLY A 203 25.92 18.35 -9.80
N SER A 204 25.76 19.54 -10.38
CA SER A 204 24.66 20.46 -10.04
C SER A 204 23.30 19.84 -10.35
N PHE A 205 23.14 19.26 -11.54
CA PHE A 205 21.91 18.55 -11.91
C PHE A 205 21.64 17.37 -10.96
N GLY A 206 22.67 16.59 -10.63
CA GLY A 206 22.59 15.49 -9.67
C GLY A 206 22.22 15.93 -8.25
N ILE A 207 22.73 17.07 -7.77
CA ILE A 207 22.33 17.65 -6.49
C ILE A 207 20.87 18.09 -6.54
N LEU A 208 20.47 18.86 -7.56
CA LEU A 208 19.10 19.38 -7.64
C LEU A 208 18.08 18.25 -7.73
N SER A 209 18.33 17.25 -8.58
CA SER A 209 17.46 16.07 -8.70
C SER A 209 17.48 15.22 -7.44
N GLY A 210 18.65 14.92 -6.87
CA GLY A 210 18.77 14.15 -5.63
C GLY A 210 18.08 14.84 -4.44
N ALA A 211 18.28 16.14 -4.28
CA ALA A 211 17.65 16.92 -3.21
C ALA A 211 16.13 17.01 -3.39
N ALA A 212 15.65 17.22 -4.62
CA ALA A 212 14.21 17.21 -4.91
C ALA A 212 13.59 15.85 -4.60
N LEU A 213 14.22 14.74 -5.00
CA LEU A 213 13.74 13.39 -4.70
C LEU A 213 13.76 13.09 -3.20
N VAL A 214 14.80 13.51 -2.47
CA VAL A 214 14.86 13.35 -1.01
C VAL A 214 13.77 14.17 -0.33
N LEU A 215 13.52 15.40 -0.79
CA LEU A 215 12.46 16.24 -0.26
C LEU A 215 11.08 15.63 -0.51
N VAL A 216 10.78 15.21 -1.75
CA VAL A 216 9.52 14.54 -2.10
C VAL A 216 9.35 13.26 -1.31
N THR A 217 10.41 12.46 -1.17
CA THR A 217 10.40 11.25 -0.34
C THR A 217 10.10 11.59 1.12
N GLY A 218 10.72 12.64 1.67
CA GLY A 218 10.49 13.10 3.03
C GLY A 218 9.04 13.51 3.27
N ILE A 219 8.45 14.27 2.33
CA ILE A 219 7.03 14.68 2.37
C ILE A 219 6.10 13.47 2.24
N LEU A 220 6.42 12.54 1.34
CA LEU A 220 5.64 11.33 1.15
C LEU A 220 5.64 10.46 2.42
N LEU A 221 6.81 10.27 3.02
CA LEU A 221 6.99 9.37 4.17
C LEU A 221 6.63 9.99 5.51
N SER A 222 6.53 11.33 5.60
CA SER A 222 6.04 12.01 6.79
C SER A 222 4.55 11.76 7.02
N GLY A 223 3.82 11.38 5.97
CA GLY A 223 2.39 11.16 6.05
C GLY A 223 1.61 12.48 6.21
N ASP A 224 0.35 12.35 6.58
CA ASP A 224 -0.54 13.47 6.87
C ASP A 224 -0.38 13.95 8.32
N THR A 225 -0.61 15.25 8.53
CA THR A 225 -0.77 15.78 9.88
C THR A 225 -2.05 15.22 10.46
N LYS A 226 -1.93 14.40 11.51
CA LYS A 226 -3.06 13.76 12.18
C LYS A 226 -3.86 14.77 12.99
N THR A 227 -5.19 14.69 12.87
CA THR A 227 -6.09 15.47 13.74
C THR A 227 -6.30 14.68 15.02
N GLU A 228 -5.80 15.21 16.12
CA GLU A 228 -5.98 14.57 17.42
C GLU A 228 -7.45 14.67 17.87
N PRO A 229 -8.00 13.61 18.51
CA PRO A 229 -9.32 13.69 19.12
C PRO A 229 -9.39 14.80 20.17
N ASP A 230 -10.38 15.68 20.06
CA ASP A 230 -10.66 16.75 21.03
C ASP A 230 -11.48 16.25 22.23
N ASP A 231 -11.85 17.17 23.13
CA ASP A 231 -12.61 16.87 24.37
C ASP A 231 -13.99 16.23 24.11
N PHE A 232 -14.51 16.31 22.89
CA PHE A 232 -15.75 15.63 22.53
C PHE A 232 -15.62 14.12 22.69
N TYR A 233 -14.49 13.54 22.25
CA TYR A 233 -14.24 12.10 22.21
C TYR A 233 -13.88 11.49 23.57
N GLN A 234 -13.70 12.33 24.59
CA GLN A 234 -13.41 11.90 25.95
C GLN A 234 -14.70 11.87 26.77
N VAL A 235 -14.84 10.85 27.64
CA VAL A 235 -15.95 10.83 28.61
C VAL A 235 -15.46 11.21 30.00
N SER A 236 -16.15 12.18 30.60
CA SER A 236 -15.96 12.57 31.99
C SER A 236 -17.05 11.93 32.85
N GLY A 237 -16.68 11.00 33.74
CA GLY A 237 -17.62 10.37 34.67
C GLY A 237 -17.96 8.91 34.34
N SER A 238 -19.03 8.39 34.95
CA SER A 238 -19.47 7.01 34.75
C SER A 238 -20.25 6.85 33.44
N LEU A 239 -19.99 5.78 32.70
CA LEU A 239 -20.74 5.41 31.51
C LEU A 239 -22.16 4.89 31.88
N PRO A 240 -23.17 5.12 31.01
CA PRO A 240 -24.41 4.37 31.05
C PRO A 240 -24.13 2.86 31.08
N ALA A 241 -24.95 2.10 31.82
CA ALA A 241 -24.73 0.67 32.01
C ALA A 241 -25.14 -0.20 30.80
N THR A 242 -25.80 0.39 29.80
CA THR A 242 -26.30 -0.30 28.61
C THR A 242 -25.65 0.27 27.36
N ALA A 243 -25.42 -0.60 26.38
CA ALA A 243 -24.96 -0.21 25.05
C ALA A 243 -26.05 0.55 24.27
N GLY A 244 -25.66 1.23 23.20
CA GLY A 244 -26.54 1.98 22.30
C GLY A 244 -27.11 3.27 22.91
N GLN A 245 -26.50 3.84 23.97
CA GLN A 245 -26.98 5.08 24.59
C GLN A 245 -26.21 6.29 24.07
N LEU A 246 -26.92 7.34 23.65
CA LEU A 246 -26.31 8.61 23.26
C LEU A 246 -25.74 9.34 24.49
N ILE A 247 -24.45 9.70 24.46
CA ILE A 247 -23.76 10.40 25.56
C ILE A 247 -23.60 11.88 25.22
N LYS A 248 -23.10 12.18 24.01
CA LYS A 248 -22.88 13.54 23.51
C LYS A 248 -23.21 13.61 22.04
N TYR A 249 -23.57 14.79 21.56
CA TYR A 249 -23.68 15.09 20.14
C TYR A 249 -23.32 16.55 19.89
N GLU A 250 -22.68 16.83 18.75
CA GLU A 250 -22.33 18.18 18.32
C GLU A 250 -22.51 18.33 16.81
N PRO A 251 -23.05 19.46 16.31
CA PRO A 251 -23.15 19.71 14.88
C PRO A 251 -21.78 19.70 14.20
N LEU A 252 -21.67 19.02 13.05
CA LEU A 252 -20.43 19.02 12.27
C LEU A 252 -20.08 20.42 11.73
N ALA A 253 -21.08 21.27 11.50
CA ALA A 253 -20.89 22.65 11.04
C ALA A 253 -20.05 23.50 12.02
N ASP A 254 -20.04 23.13 13.31
CA ASP A 254 -19.30 23.85 14.35
C ASP A 254 -17.81 23.44 14.38
N ARG A 255 -17.39 22.47 13.56
CA ARG A 255 -16.00 22.03 13.48
C ARG A 255 -15.13 23.02 12.70
N ALA A 256 -13.86 23.11 13.11
CA ALA A 256 -12.85 23.81 12.33
C ALA A 256 -12.69 23.14 10.95
N GLY A 257 -13.09 23.82 9.88
CA GLY A 257 -13.10 23.28 8.51
C GLY A 257 -14.50 23.12 7.89
N GLY A 258 -15.56 23.35 8.66
CA GLY A 258 -16.95 23.19 8.22
C GLY A 258 -17.45 21.75 8.33
N SER A 259 -18.66 21.49 7.83
CA SER A 259 -19.32 20.18 7.97
C SER A 259 -18.65 19.06 7.17
N GLY A 260 -17.99 19.38 6.05
CA GLY A 260 -17.48 18.38 5.12
C GLY A 260 -18.55 17.64 4.32
N LEU A 261 -19.82 18.06 4.46
CA LEU A 261 -20.97 17.43 3.82
C LEU A 261 -21.37 18.17 2.54
N ALA A 262 -22.14 17.50 1.68
CA ALA A 262 -22.76 18.14 0.52
C ALA A 262 -23.76 19.24 0.95
N GLU A 263 -24.03 20.19 0.05
CA GLU A 263 -24.99 21.26 0.30
C GLU A 263 -26.38 20.69 0.60
N GLY A 264 -27.11 21.31 1.54
CA GLY A 264 -28.42 20.84 2.01
C GLY A 264 -28.35 19.78 3.12
N LEU A 265 -27.23 19.07 3.29
CA LEU A 265 -27.10 18.08 4.36
C LEU A 265 -26.75 18.71 5.70
N THR A 266 -27.36 18.19 6.76
CA THR A 266 -27.02 18.49 8.16
C THR A 266 -26.49 17.24 8.82
N GLY A 267 -25.44 17.38 9.63
CA GLY A 267 -24.92 16.24 10.37
C GLY A 267 -24.34 16.59 11.71
N TRP A 268 -24.20 15.56 12.54
CA TRP A 268 -23.71 15.61 13.90
C TRP A 268 -22.64 14.55 14.09
N ARG A 269 -21.58 14.89 14.82
CA ARG A 269 -20.78 13.86 15.49
C ARG A 269 -21.52 13.41 16.73
N ILE A 270 -21.54 12.10 16.98
CA ILE A 270 -22.15 11.49 18.16
C ILE A 270 -21.08 10.75 18.96
N LEU A 271 -21.27 10.67 20.28
CA LEU A 271 -20.53 9.80 21.18
C LEU A 271 -21.56 8.94 21.91
N TYR A 272 -21.37 7.63 21.90
CA TYR A 272 -22.37 6.69 22.39
C TYR A 272 -21.72 5.47 23.06
N THR A 273 -22.48 4.77 23.91
CA THR A 273 -22.01 3.52 24.53
C THR A 273 -22.11 2.34 23.57
N THR A 274 -21.14 1.45 23.63
CA THR A 274 -21.16 0.18 22.88
C THR A 274 -20.46 -0.92 23.68
N THR A 275 -20.30 -2.10 23.10
CA THR A 275 -19.69 -3.27 23.73
C THR A 275 -18.32 -3.55 23.11
N SER A 276 -17.29 -3.73 23.95
CA SER A 276 -15.94 -4.06 23.51
C SER A 276 -15.80 -5.52 23.06
N ASP A 277 -14.63 -5.88 22.54
CA ASP A 277 -14.21 -7.26 22.24
C ASP A 277 -14.30 -8.20 23.45
N ARG A 278 -14.25 -7.65 24.68
CA ARG A 278 -14.33 -8.39 25.95
C ARG A 278 -15.74 -8.45 26.54
N GLY A 279 -16.73 -7.88 25.87
CA GLY A 279 -18.10 -7.83 26.37
C GLY A 279 -18.34 -6.75 27.43
N GLU A 280 -17.43 -5.78 27.57
CA GLU A 280 -17.53 -4.68 28.53
C GLU A 280 -18.14 -3.45 27.86
N ILE A 281 -18.91 -2.65 28.61
CA ILE A 281 -19.40 -1.37 28.11
C ILE A 281 -18.22 -0.41 27.93
N THR A 282 -18.13 0.15 26.74
CA THR A 282 -17.16 1.16 26.33
C THR A 282 -17.86 2.23 25.51
N VAL A 283 -17.09 3.12 24.88
CA VAL A 283 -17.62 4.18 24.02
C VAL A 283 -17.02 4.14 22.64
N ALA A 284 -17.82 4.57 21.68
CA ALA A 284 -17.39 4.86 20.33
C ALA A 284 -18.02 6.18 19.88
N SER A 285 -17.41 6.79 18.88
CA SER A 285 -17.97 7.95 18.20
C SER A 285 -18.54 7.54 16.84
N GLY A 286 -19.23 8.47 16.20
CA GLY A 286 -19.78 8.29 14.88
C GLY A 286 -20.32 9.58 14.31
N THR A 287 -20.94 9.49 13.14
CA THR A 287 -21.55 10.61 12.43
C THR A 287 -22.97 10.25 12.01
N VAL A 288 -23.92 11.14 12.30
CA VAL A 288 -25.31 11.07 11.82
C VAL A 288 -25.51 12.18 10.80
N VAL A 289 -26.13 11.87 9.66
CA VAL A 289 -26.40 12.83 8.58
C VAL A 289 -27.83 12.66 8.07
N VAL A 290 -28.49 13.78 7.83
CA VAL A 290 -29.86 13.85 7.29
C VAL A 290 -29.96 14.98 6.26
N ASN A 291 -30.95 14.89 5.38
CA ASN A 291 -31.46 16.07 4.68
C ASN A 291 -32.71 16.59 5.41
N PRO A 292 -32.65 17.76 6.08
CA PRO A 292 -33.78 18.31 6.81
C PRO A 292 -34.95 18.73 5.91
N GLU A 293 -34.72 19.02 4.62
CA GLU A 293 -35.79 19.41 3.68
C GLU A 293 -36.63 18.21 3.23
N GLU A 294 -36.02 17.01 3.20
CA GLU A 294 -36.66 15.74 2.83
C GLU A 294 -37.05 14.89 4.06
N ALA A 295 -36.93 15.47 5.27
CA ALA A 295 -37.23 14.79 6.51
C ALA A 295 -38.72 14.40 6.61
N VAL A 296 -39.00 13.09 6.64
CA VAL A 296 -40.34 12.54 6.89
C VAL A 296 -40.51 12.13 8.37
N GLN A 297 -41.73 11.80 8.78
CA GLN A 297 -41.95 11.14 10.06
C GLN A 297 -41.43 9.70 10.01
N GLY A 298 -40.74 9.26 11.06
CA GLY A 298 -40.15 7.92 11.15
C GLY A 298 -39.16 7.60 10.03
N GLN A 299 -38.18 8.48 9.80
CA GLN A 299 -37.15 8.28 8.77
C GLN A 299 -36.42 6.94 8.97
N PRO A 300 -36.28 6.12 7.91
CA PRO A 300 -35.49 4.90 7.99
C PRO A 300 -34.01 5.23 8.16
N ILE A 301 -33.29 4.30 8.76
CA ILE A 301 -31.87 4.41 9.07
C ILE A 301 -31.07 3.62 8.03
N LEU A 302 -30.11 4.30 7.41
CA LEU A 302 -29.04 3.67 6.66
C LEU A 302 -27.80 3.60 7.57
N ALA A 303 -27.56 2.43 8.16
CA ALA A 303 -26.41 2.21 9.02
C ALA A 303 -25.22 1.73 8.18
N ILE A 304 -24.20 2.57 8.11
CA ILE A 304 -23.04 2.41 7.23
C ILE A 304 -21.83 2.01 8.06
N ALA A 305 -21.32 0.82 7.77
CA ALA A 305 -20.04 0.33 8.26
C ALA A 305 -18.95 0.78 7.27
N HIS A 306 -18.05 1.67 7.70
CA HIS A 306 -16.99 2.18 6.82
C HIS A 306 -15.89 1.15 6.56
N GLY A 307 -15.18 1.31 5.44
CA GLY A 307 -13.99 0.53 5.12
C GLY A 307 -12.81 0.85 6.04
N THR A 308 -11.63 0.30 5.74
CA THR A 308 -10.44 0.58 6.56
C THR A 308 -10.07 2.05 6.48
N THR A 309 -10.00 2.72 7.64
CA THR A 309 -9.46 4.09 7.76
C THR A 309 -8.15 4.13 8.55
N GLY A 310 -7.81 3.07 9.28
CA GLY A 310 -6.64 2.95 10.14
C GLY A 310 -7.00 2.25 11.45
N ILE A 311 -6.06 2.15 12.38
CA ILE A 311 -6.28 1.49 13.68
C ILE A 311 -5.98 2.39 14.89
N VAL A 312 -5.63 3.65 14.66
CA VAL A 312 -5.30 4.63 15.71
C VAL A 312 -6.39 5.69 15.85
N PRO A 313 -6.56 6.31 17.03
CA PRO A 313 -7.65 7.25 17.29
C PRO A 313 -7.81 8.37 16.26
N ALA A 314 -6.69 8.90 15.75
CA ALA A 314 -6.71 9.98 14.76
C ALA A 314 -7.31 9.58 13.39
N CYS A 315 -7.54 8.30 13.14
CA CYS A 315 -8.10 7.79 11.89
C CYS A 315 -9.64 7.65 11.90
N ALA A 316 -10.32 8.19 12.92
CA ALA A 316 -11.79 8.20 12.97
C ALA A 316 -12.38 8.98 11.78
N PRO A 317 -13.34 8.42 11.02
CA PRO A 317 -14.08 9.16 10.01
C PRO A 317 -14.70 10.47 10.54
N SER A 318 -15.27 10.48 11.75
CA SER A 318 -15.85 11.68 12.36
C SER A 318 -14.83 12.78 12.66
N LEU A 319 -13.52 12.49 12.61
CA LEU A 319 -12.43 13.47 12.69
C LEU A 319 -11.99 13.95 11.31
N ALA A 320 -12.31 13.23 10.23
CA ALA A 320 -11.91 13.61 8.90
C ALA A 320 -12.61 14.93 8.47
N PRO A 321 -11.97 15.72 7.59
CA PRO A 321 -12.61 16.87 6.94
C PRO A 321 -13.83 16.50 6.12
N LYS A 322 -13.93 15.23 5.69
CA LYS A 322 -15.06 14.66 4.96
C LYS A 322 -15.44 13.32 5.61
N PRO A 323 -16.37 13.31 6.56
CA PRO A 323 -16.62 12.15 7.43
C PRO A 323 -17.32 10.97 6.72
N LEU A 324 -17.80 11.16 5.50
CA LEU A 324 -18.45 10.13 4.67
C LEU A 324 -17.59 9.68 3.48
N ASP A 325 -16.35 10.14 3.35
CA ASP A 325 -15.43 9.62 2.34
C ASP A 325 -15.03 8.16 2.67
N GLY A 326 -14.82 7.33 1.65
CA GLY A 326 -14.30 5.96 1.85
C GLY A 326 -15.35 4.84 1.86
N GLY A 327 -16.32 4.88 0.93
CA GLY A 327 -17.27 3.79 0.68
C GLY A 327 -18.73 4.11 0.98
N ALA A 328 -19.01 5.33 1.48
CA ALA A 328 -20.36 5.84 1.72
C ALA A 328 -20.80 6.88 0.68
N THR A 329 -20.03 7.13 -0.40
CA THR A 329 -20.36 8.16 -1.39
C THR A 329 -21.71 7.90 -2.07
N ALA A 330 -22.03 6.64 -2.35
CA ALA A 330 -23.36 6.23 -2.82
C ALA A 330 -24.48 6.51 -1.82
N ALA A 331 -24.19 6.55 -0.51
CA ALA A 331 -25.15 6.89 0.53
C ALA A 331 -25.39 8.40 0.62
N THR A 332 -24.40 9.22 0.27
CA THR A 332 -24.51 10.69 0.25
C THR A 332 -25.56 11.17 -0.74
N GLU A 333 -25.62 10.57 -1.93
CA GLU A 333 -26.68 10.84 -2.92
C GLU A 333 -28.06 10.43 -2.39
N GLN A 334 -28.14 9.34 -1.63
CA GLN A 334 -29.40 8.82 -1.09
C GLN A 334 -29.94 9.63 0.09
N MET A 335 -29.05 10.10 0.96
CA MET A 335 -29.40 11.04 2.01
C MET A 335 -29.91 12.37 1.44
N ALA A 336 -29.25 12.87 0.39
CA ALA A 336 -29.60 14.13 -0.24
C ALA A 336 -30.97 14.08 -0.94
N ASP A 337 -31.26 12.99 -1.67
CA ASP A 337 -32.44 12.99 -2.57
C ASP A 337 -33.65 12.20 -2.05
N LEU A 338 -33.49 11.31 -1.06
CA LEU A 338 -34.55 10.37 -0.64
C LEU A 338 -35.01 10.53 0.82
N GLY A 339 -34.42 11.47 1.57
CA GLY A 339 -34.83 11.78 2.94
C GLY A 339 -34.52 10.70 3.98
N TRP A 340 -33.54 9.83 3.71
CA TRP A 340 -33.08 8.83 4.69
C TRP A 340 -32.05 9.44 5.65
N ALA A 341 -32.05 8.96 6.89
CA ALA A 341 -30.99 9.28 7.83
C ALA A 341 -29.87 8.26 7.68
N ALA A 342 -28.62 8.69 7.54
CA ALA A 342 -27.49 7.78 7.62
C ALA A 342 -26.74 7.95 8.93
N VAL A 343 -26.23 6.84 9.42
CA VAL A 343 -25.36 6.79 10.59
C VAL A 343 -24.15 5.93 10.27
N THR A 344 -22.96 6.44 10.61
CA THR A 344 -21.73 5.66 10.62
C THR A 344 -21.18 5.66 12.05
N SER A 345 -20.67 4.52 12.49
CA SER A 345 -19.79 4.49 13.66
C SER A 345 -18.35 4.63 13.20
N ASP A 346 -17.51 5.32 13.96
CA ASP A 346 -16.06 5.27 13.77
C ASP A 346 -15.43 3.95 14.24
N TYR A 347 -16.16 3.14 15.01
CA TYR A 347 -15.68 2.01 15.80
C TYR A 347 -14.91 2.41 17.07
N VAL A 348 -14.99 1.56 18.10
CA VAL A 348 -14.15 1.64 19.30
C VAL A 348 -12.67 1.76 18.91
N GLY A 349 -11.93 2.61 19.62
CA GLY A 349 -10.50 2.84 19.41
C GLY A 349 -10.17 3.80 18.28
N LEU A 350 -11.16 4.15 17.44
CA LEU A 350 -11.08 5.27 16.52
C LEU A 350 -11.80 6.46 17.17
N GLY A 351 -11.10 7.57 17.32
CA GLY A 351 -11.53 8.78 18.02
C GLY A 351 -11.51 8.63 19.54
N THR A 352 -11.94 7.47 20.04
CA THR A 352 -12.09 7.15 21.46
C THR A 352 -10.92 6.35 22.02
N PRO A 353 -10.70 6.33 23.35
CA PRO A 353 -9.64 5.54 23.96
C PRO A 353 -9.82 4.02 23.79
N GLY A 354 -8.70 3.29 23.71
CA GLY A 354 -8.66 1.83 23.58
C GLY A 354 -8.17 1.37 22.20
N PRO A 355 -7.85 0.08 22.04
CA PRO A 355 -7.45 -0.45 20.74
C PRO A 355 -8.65 -0.53 19.80
N HIS A 356 -8.43 -0.25 18.51
CA HIS A 356 -9.42 -0.56 17.49
C HIS A 356 -9.42 -2.06 17.19
N PRO A 357 -10.52 -2.80 17.42
CA PRO A 357 -10.59 -4.24 17.15
C PRO A 357 -10.79 -4.51 15.65
N TYR A 358 -9.74 -4.21 14.88
CA TYR A 358 -9.71 -4.29 13.42
C TYR A 358 -9.98 -5.72 12.94
N LEU A 359 -11.00 -5.86 12.08
CA LEU A 359 -11.49 -7.15 11.56
C LEU A 359 -11.85 -8.16 12.65
N VAL A 360 -12.38 -7.68 13.79
CA VAL A 360 -12.95 -8.50 14.85
C VAL A 360 -14.47 -8.41 14.79
N GLY A 361 -15.12 -9.55 14.54
CA GLY A 361 -16.53 -9.62 14.13
C GLY A 361 -17.53 -9.00 15.12
N PRO A 362 -17.63 -9.53 16.36
CA PRO A 362 -18.59 -9.05 17.35
C PRO A 362 -18.52 -7.54 17.65
N PRO A 363 -17.36 -6.94 18.01
CA PRO A 363 -17.30 -5.50 18.26
C PRO A 363 -17.62 -4.68 16.99
N ALA A 364 -17.22 -5.11 15.80
CA ALA A 364 -17.61 -4.41 14.57
C ALA A 364 -19.14 -4.35 14.42
N ALA A 365 -19.85 -5.44 14.71
CA ALA A 365 -21.31 -5.48 14.71
C ALA A 365 -21.93 -4.59 15.80
N TYR A 366 -21.43 -4.68 17.03
CA TYR A 366 -21.94 -3.92 18.17
C TYR A 366 -21.87 -2.42 17.90
N ASN A 367 -20.73 -1.93 17.40
CA ASN A 367 -20.56 -0.53 17.07
C ASN A 367 -21.58 -0.05 16.02
N VAL A 368 -21.78 -0.79 14.92
CA VAL A 368 -22.72 -0.40 13.86
C VAL A 368 -24.16 -0.35 14.38
N LEU A 369 -24.58 -1.38 15.11
CA LEU A 369 -25.95 -1.49 15.64
C LEU A 369 -26.21 -0.45 16.75
N ASP A 370 -25.26 -0.27 17.66
CA ASP A 370 -25.38 0.70 18.76
C ASP A 370 -25.35 2.14 18.27
N ALA A 371 -24.63 2.44 17.18
CA ALA A 371 -24.67 3.75 16.56
C ALA A 371 -26.08 4.06 16.00
N ALA A 372 -26.75 3.08 15.40
CA ALA A 372 -28.14 3.24 14.93
C ALA A 372 -29.10 3.48 16.11
N LEU A 373 -28.98 2.71 17.20
CA LEU A 373 -29.77 2.93 18.42
C LEU A 373 -29.51 4.32 19.03
N ALA A 374 -28.25 4.77 19.03
CA ALA A 374 -27.89 6.09 19.54
C ALA A 374 -28.40 7.22 18.64
N ALA A 375 -28.43 7.02 17.32
CA ALA A 375 -28.97 8.00 16.37
C ALA A 375 -30.47 8.26 16.60
N GLN A 376 -31.24 7.23 16.97
CA GLN A 376 -32.66 7.37 17.32
C GLN A 376 -32.91 8.27 18.55
N GLN A 377 -31.88 8.51 19.37
CA GLN A 377 -31.96 9.36 20.56
C GLN A 377 -31.57 10.81 20.29
N LEU A 378 -31.17 11.16 19.06
CA LEU A 378 -30.67 12.49 18.74
C LEU A 378 -31.84 13.51 18.74
N PRO A 379 -31.77 14.59 19.56
CA PRO A 379 -32.88 15.51 19.68
C PRO A 379 -33.22 16.23 18.37
N GLY A 380 -34.50 16.23 18.02
CA GLY A 380 -35.00 16.91 16.81
C GLY A 380 -35.04 16.04 15.56
N LEU A 381 -34.60 14.78 15.65
CA LEU A 381 -34.81 13.77 14.62
C LEU A 381 -35.94 12.81 15.02
N ASP A 382 -36.68 12.31 14.03
CA ASP A 382 -37.72 11.30 14.19
C ASP A 382 -37.35 10.11 13.31
N LEU A 383 -36.50 9.22 13.85
CA LEU A 383 -35.99 8.04 13.15
C LEU A 383 -36.81 6.81 13.56
N SER A 384 -37.14 5.95 12.60
CA SER A 384 -37.82 4.67 12.86
C SER A 384 -36.83 3.56 13.20
N ASP A 385 -37.36 2.38 13.51
CA ASP A 385 -36.57 1.16 13.72
C ASP A 385 -36.10 0.51 12.40
N ASP A 386 -36.70 0.90 11.27
CA ASP A 386 -36.41 0.33 9.95
C ASP A 386 -34.98 0.69 9.53
N THR A 387 -34.13 -0.33 9.46
CA THR A 387 -32.69 -0.17 9.24
C THR A 387 -32.21 -1.00 8.06
N VAL A 388 -31.41 -0.40 7.18
CA VAL A 388 -30.65 -1.13 6.16
C VAL A 388 -29.16 -0.96 6.44
N LEU A 389 -28.42 -2.07 6.38
CA LEU A 389 -27.00 -2.13 6.70
C LEU A 389 -26.18 -2.11 5.42
N TRP A 390 -25.22 -1.20 5.29
CA TRP A 390 -24.24 -1.23 4.22
C TRP A 390 -22.82 -1.29 4.75
N GLY A 391 -21.90 -1.80 3.94
CA GLY A 391 -20.49 -1.58 4.18
C GLY A 391 -19.58 -2.06 3.06
N HIS A 392 -18.38 -1.47 3.00
CA HIS A 392 -17.34 -1.80 2.02
C HIS A 392 -16.09 -2.36 2.69
N SER A 393 -15.45 -3.38 2.11
CA SER A 393 -14.19 -3.92 2.62
C SER A 393 -14.30 -4.42 4.07
N GLN A 394 -13.54 -3.84 5.02
CA GLN A 394 -13.75 -4.05 6.47
C GLN A 394 -15.19 -3.76 6.89
N GLY A 395 -15.77 -2.67 6.38
CA GLY A 395 -17.15 -2.32 6.66
C GLY A 395 -18.13 -3.35 6.11
N GLY A 396 -17.80 -3.99 4.98
CA GLY A 396 -18.60 -5.09 4.44
C GLY A 396 -18.59 -6.31 5.37
N HIS A 397 -17.44 -6.61 5.99
CA HIS A 397 -17.33 -7.59 7.07
C HIS A 397 -18.19 -7.18 8.28
N GLY A 398 -18.05 -5.94 8.75
CA GLY A 398 -18.85 -5.40 9.86
C GLY A 398 -20.35 -5.42 9.62
N ALA A 399 -20.80 -5.08 8.40
CA ALA A 399 -22.21 -5.09 8.00
C ALA A 399 -22.80 -6.50 8.01
N LEU A 400 -22.07 -7.51 7.49
CA LEU A 400 -22.50 -8.89 7.53
C LEU A 400 -22.56 -9.46 8.95
N TRP A 401 -21.57 -9.14 9.80
CA TRP A 401 -21.61 -9.48 11.23
C TRP A 401 -22.78 -8.79 11.95
N SER A 402 -23.05 -7.52 11.63
CA SER A 402 -24.20 -6.78 12.17
C SER A 402 -25.50 -7.48 11.82
N ALA A 403 -25.68 -7.89 10.57
CA ALA A 403 -26.87 -8.58 10.12
C ALA A 403 -27.08 -9.95 10.82
N GLY A 404 -26.00 -10.71 11.03
CA GLY A 404 -26.07 -12.01 11.72
C GLY A 404 -26.34 -11.91 13.23
N LEU A 405 -25.97 -10.79 13.86
CA LEU A 405 -26.13 -10.56 15.30
C LEU A 405 -27.34 -9.69 15.67
N ALA A 406 -27.89 -8.91 14.73
CA ALA A 406 -28.93 -7.91 14.98
C ALA A 406 -30.10 -8.44 15.83
N SER A 407 -30.69 -9.57 15.44
CA SER A 407 -31.87 -10.14 16.12
C SER A 407 -31.63 -10.55 17.58
N ARG A 408 -30.37 -10.83 17.96
CA ARG A 408 -29.99 -11.22 19.32
C ARG A 408 -29.42 -10.07 20.14
N TYR A 409 -28.70 -9.15 19.50
CA TYR A 409 -27.99 -8.06 20.17
C TYR A 409 -28.82 -6.77 20.24
N ALA A 410 -29.45 -6.37 19.13
CA ALA A 410 -30.23 -5.14 19.00
C ALA A 410 -31.65 -5.43 18.45
N PRO A 411 -32.48 -6.21 19.16
CA PRO A 411 -33.77 -6.69 18.66
C PRO A 411 -34.81 -5.58 18.44
N SER A 412 -34.55 -4.35 18.92
CA SER A 412 -35.40 -3.19 18.65
C SER A 412 -35.21 -2.64 17.23
N LEU A 413 -34.08 -2.91 16.57
CA LEU A 413 -33.87 -2.52 15.18
C LEU A 413 -34.55 -3.52 14.25
N ASN A 414 -35.38 -3.01 13.35
CA ASN A 414 -35.97 -3.79 12.27
C ASN A 414 -35.00 -3.78 11.08
N VAL A 415 -34.03 -4.70 11.07
CA VAL A 415 -33.08 -4.81 9.96
C VAL A 415 -33.79 -5.42 8.74
N LEU A 416 -33.89 -4.65 7.66
CA LEU A 416 -34.60 -5.01 6.43
C LEU A 416 -33.70 -5.64 5.36
N GLY A 417 -32.39 -5.52 5.52
CA GLY A 417 -31.41 -6.12 4.62
C GLY A 417 -29.98 -5.63 4.88
N VAL A 418 -29.02 -6.35 4.31
CA VAL A 418 -27.60 -5.98 4.29
C VAL A 418 -27.03 -5.98 2.87
N ALA A 419 -26.32 -4.92 2.52
CA ALA A 419 -25.54 -4.82 1.28
C ALA A 419 -24.05 -4.69 1.60
N ALA A 420 -23.27 -5.72 1.24
CA ALA A 420 -21.85 -5.79 1.52
C ALA A 420 -21.06 -5.71 0.20
N LEU A 421 -20.14 -4.75 0.12
CA LEU A 421 -19.42 -4.37 -1.10
C LEU A 421 -17.94 -4.76 -0.96
N ALA A 422 -17.43 -5.64 -1.82
CA ALA A 422 -16.11 -6.28 -1.67
C ALA A 422 -15.78 -6.67 -0.21
N PRO A 423 -16.66 -7.41 0.50
CA PRO A 423 -16.52 -7.64 1.93
C PRO A 423 -15.37 -8.60 2.27
N ALA A 424 -14.64 -8.31 3.35
CA ALA A 424 -13.62 -9.22 3.90
C ALA A 424 -14.27 -10.44 4.60
N THR A 425 -14.80 -11.37 3.82
CA THR A 425 -15.63 -12.49 4.31
C THR A 425 -14.85 -13.66 4.90
N ASP A 426 -13.72 -14.02 4.29
CA ASP A 426 -12.83 -15.09 4.75
C ASP A 426 -11.44 -14.50 5.03
N LEU A 427 -11.16 -14.23 6.31
CA LEU A 427 -9.93 -13.53 6.71
C LEU A 427 -8.69 -14.42 6.58
N PHE A 428 -8.84 -15.74 6.65
CA PHE A 428 -7.72 -16.65 6.44
C PHE A 428 -7.33 -16.68 4.96
N GLU A 429 -8.31 -16.82 4.06
CA GLU A 429 -8.07 -16.75 2.62
C GLU A 429 -7.54 -15.36 2.21
N LEU A 430 -8.08 -14.28 2.79
CA LEU A 430 -7.55 -12.93 2.56
C LEU A 430 -6.07 -12.86 2.96
N ALA A 431 -5.74 -13.27 4.18
CA ALA A 431 -4.39 -13.15 4.70
C ALA A 431 -3.36 -13.96 3.90
N ILE A 432 -3.73 -15.13 3.35
CA ILE A 432 -2.79 -15.97 2.57
C ILE A 432 -2.71 -15.58 1.09
N ASN A 433 -3.82 -15.24 0.43
CA ASN A 433 -3.85 -15.04 -1.01
C ASN A 433 -3.28 -13.68 -1.44
N VAL A 434 -3.34 -12.67 -0.57
CA VAL A 434 -2.77 -11.34 -0.85
C VAL A 434 -1.53 -11.00 -0.01
N LYS A 435 -0.94 -11.99 0.69
CA LYS A 435 0.18 -11.77 1.62
C LYS A 435 1.38 -11.03 1.03
N ASP A 436 1.62 -11.19 -0.28
CA ASP A 436 2.76 -10.60 -0.99
C ASP A 436 2.43 -9.29 -1.72
N SER A 437 1.14 -8.92 -1.84
CA SER A 437 0.73 -7.66 -2.45
C SER A 437 0.92 -6.48 -1.49
N ALA A 438 1.13 -5.27 -2.02
CA ALA A 438 1.26 -4.08 -1.16
C ALA A 438 -0.03 -3.82 -0.33
N PRO A 439 -1.24 -3.85 -0.92
CA PRO A 439 -2.48 -3.73 -0.14
C PRO A 439 -2.63 -4.81 0.94
N GLY A 440 -2.31 -6.07 0.63
CA GLY A 440 -2.41 -7.17 1.60
C GLY A 440 -1.41 -7.06 2.75
N LYS A 441 -0.22 -6.51 2.51
CA LYS A 441 0.75 -6.18 3.56
C LYS A 441 0.25 -5.05 4.47
N ILE A 442 -0.46 -4.06 3.93
CA ILE A 442 -1.06 -3.00 4.75
C ILE A 442 -2.14 -3.58 5.67
N VAL A 443 -3.07 -4.37 5.13
CA VAL A 443 -4.10 -5.05 5.93
C VAL A 443 -3.46 -5.97 6.98
N SER A 444 -2.43 -6.72 6.61
CA SER A 444 -1.70 -7.57 7.55
C SER A 444 -1.01 -6.78 8.66
N ALA A 445 -0.47 -5.59 8.36
CA ALA A 445 0.14 -4.71 9.35
C ALA A 445 -0.91 -4.14 10.32
N TYR A 446 -2.12 -3.80 9.84
CA TYR A 446 -3.22 -3.40 10.70
C TYR A 446 -3.73 -4.54 11.58
N ILE A 447 -3.88 -5.75 11.04
CA ILE A 447 -4.19 -6.95 11.84
C ILE A 447 -3.10 -7.14 12.90
N ALA A 448 -1.83 -7.10 12.51
CA ALA A 448 -0.70 -7.28 13.42
C ALA A 448 -0.72 -6.24 14.55
N GLY A 449 -0.90 -4.96 14.25
CA GLY A 449 -0.95 -3.89 15.24
C GLY A 449 -2.15 -4.03 16.18
N ALA A 450 -3.35 -4.20 15.64
CA ALA A 450 -4.57 -4.31 16.43
C ALA A 450 -4.60 -5.57 17.30
N TRP A 451 -4.21 -6.73 16.75
CA TRP A 451 -4.37 -8.02 17.43
C TRP A 451 -3.31 -8.24 18.52
N GLN A 452 -2.19 -7.52 18.50
CA GLN A 452 -1.27 -7.49 19.64
C GLN A 452 -1.94 -6.96 20.91
N GLU A 453 -2.85 -5.98 20.78
CA GLU A 453 -3.56 -5.39 21.91
C GLU A 453 -4.87 -6.10 22.24
N VAL A 454 -5.60 -6.53 21.20
CA VAL A 454 -6.92 -7.17 21.32
C VAL A 454 -6.79 -8.64 21.74
N TYR A 455 -5.79 -9.35 21.22
CA TYR A 455 -5.51 -10.76 21.52
C TYR A 455 -4.09 -10.95 22.05
N PRO A 456 -3.73 -10.38 23.21
CA PRO A 456 -2.37 -10.47 23.75
C PRO A 456 -1.94 -11.92 24.00
N GLU A 457 -2.88 -12.83 24.25
CA GLU A 457 -2.64 -14.26 24.43
C GLU A 457 -2.17 -14.97 23.14
N LEU A 458 -2.41 -14.38 21.97
CA LEU A 458 -2.01 -14.95 20.68
C LEU A 458 -0.50 -14.81 20.44
N GLY A 459 0.16 -13.85 21.10
CA GLY A 459 1.59 -13.60 20.90
C GLY A 459 1.91 -13.25 19.44
N VAL A 460 1.11 -12.37 18.83
CA VAL A 460 1.17 -12.05 17.38
C VAL A 460 2.58 -11.67 16.92
N GLU A 461 3.34 -10.97 17.76
CA GLU A 461 4.74 -10.59 17.48
C GLU A 461 5.64 -11.78 17.12
N ASP A 462 5.40 -12.96 17.70
CA ASP A 462 6.19 -14.16 17.45
C ASP A 462 5.99 -14.70 16.02
N TYR A 463 4.87 -14.35 15.39
CA TYR A 463 4.50 -14.71 14.02
C TYR A 463 4.87 -13.63 12.99
N LEU A 464 5.46 -12.51 13.42
CA LEU A 464 5.89 -11.45 12.52
C LEU A 464 7.32 -11.68 12.02
N ARG A 465 7.57 -11.29 10.77
CA ARG A 465 8.94 -11.20 10.26
C ARG A 465 9.67 -10.06 10.96
N ARG A 466 10.68 -10.40 11.77
CA ARG A 466 11.44 -9.45 12.62
C ARG A 466 12.09 -8.31 11.85
N ASP A 467 12.48 -8.54 10.60
CA ASP A 467 13.06 -7.51 9.72
C ASP A 467 12.05 -6.43 9.31
N TYR A 468 10.74 -6.65 9.52
CA TYR A 468 9.68 -5.72 9.16
C TYR A 468 8.99 -5.05 10.34
N GLN A 469 9.32 -5.37 11.60
CA GLN A 469 8.61 -4.86 12.77
C GLN A 469 8.50 -3.33 12.79
N HIS A 470 9.60 -2.62 12.56
CA HIS A 470 9.58 -1.16 12.49
C HIS A 470 8.68 -0.61 11.36
N THR A 471 8.64 -1.28 10.22
CA THR A 471 7.78 -0.90 9.10
C THR A 471 6.32 -1.20 9.39
N ILE A 472 6.03 -2.33 10.05
CA ILE A 472 4.69 -2.72 10.50
C ILE A 472 4.18 -1.66 11.47
N ASP A 473 4.96 -1.26 12.47
CA ASP A 473 4.58 -0.22 13.43
C ASP A 473 4.28 1.11 12.73
N GLN A 474 5.10 1.50 11.75
CA GLN A 474 4.87 2.73 10.98
C GLN A 474 3.59 2.68 10.16
N VAL A 475 3.29 1.55 9.52
CA VAL A 475 2.06 1.38 8.73
C VAL A 475 0.84 1.34 9.66
N ALA A 476 0.94 0.64 10.79
CA ALA A 476 -0.11 0.58 11.82
C ALA A 476 -0.45 1.97 12.38
N GLN A 477 0.52 2.87 12.48
CA GLN A 477 0.32 4.25 12.92
C GLN A 477 -0.24 5.18 11.84
N ASN A 478 -0.33 4.75 10.59
CA ASN A 478 -0.83 5.55 9.47
C ASN A 478 -2.33 5.32 9.24
N CYS A 479 -3.04 6.37 8.82
CA CYS A 479 -4.40 6.22 8.33
C CYS A 479 -4.43 5.72 6.88
N PHE A 480 -5.53 5.09 6.48
CA PHE A 480 -5.76 4.62 5.12
C PHE A 480 -6.40 5.72 4.26
N SER A 481 -5.81 6.91 4.29
CA SER A 481 -6.20 8.04 3.43
C SER A 481 -4.98 8.91 3.08
N GLY A 482 -5.15 9.84 2.14
CA GLY A 482 -4.18 10.90 1.85
C GLY A 482 -2.72 10.45 1.61
N LEU A 483 -1.77 11.21 2.16
CA LEU A 483 -0.34 10.89 2.11
C LEU A 483 0.01 9.67 2.96
N ASP A 484 -0.73 9.41 4.04
CA ASP A 484 -0.51 8.22 4.89
C ASP A 484 -0.68 6.91 4.09
N SER A 485 -1.68 6.82 3.22
CA SER A 485 -1.87 5.68 2.30
C SER A 485 -0.70 5.52 1.34
N LEU A 486 -0.24 6.63 0.74
CA LEU A 486 0.90 6.59 -0.17
C LEU A 486 2.19 6.21 0.56
N ALA A 487 2.37 6.67 1.80
CA ALA A 487 3.48 6.27 2.67
C ALA A 487 3.42 4.77 2.99
N SER A 488 2.25 4.24 3.31
CA SER A 488 2.03 2.82 3.62
C SER A 488 2.26 1.93 2.40
N ILE A 489 1.74 2.29 1.22
CA ILE A 489 2.01 1.60 -0.05
C ILE A 489 3.50 1.64 -0.38
N THR A 490 4.12 2.81 -0.20
CA THR A 490 5.55 3.01 -0.39
C THR A 490 6.34 2.05 0.49
N ARG A 491 6.11 2.04 1.80
CA ARG A 491 6.85 1.20 2.75
C ARG A 491 6.65 -0.29 2.47
N THR A 492 5.41 -0.72 2.26
CA THR A 492 5.09 -2.13 1.99
C THR A 492 5.59 -2.61 0.63
N SER A 493 5.70 -1.74 -0.37
CA SER A 493 6.34 -2.06 -1.66
C SER A 493 7.83 -2.37 -1.54
N GLN A 494 8.49 -1.88 -0.47
CA GLN A 494 9.90 -2.17 -0.19
C GLN A 494 10.11 -3.46 0.63
N MET A 495 9.04 -4.12 1.06
CA MET A 495 9.10 -5.42 1.72
C MET A 495 9.13 -6.53 0.66
N SER A 496 10.18 -7.35 0.65
CA SER A 496 10.33 -8.43 -0.32
C SER A 496 9.42 -9.64 -0.07
N GLY A 497 8.75 -9.73 1.09
CA GLY A 497 7.75 -10.75 1.37
C GLY A 497 6.65 -10.27 2.31
N ALA A 498 5.71 -11.16 2.62
CA ALA A 498 4.66 -10.98 3.61
C ALA A 498 5.10 -10.44 4.99
N VAL A 499 4.15 -9.77 5.68
CA VAL A 499 4.25 -9.28 7.06
C VAL A 499 4.38 -10.43 8.05
N PHE A 500 3.44 -11.37 7.96
CA PHE A 500 3.44 -12.59 8.76
C PHE A 500 4.44 -13.59 8.20
N ALA A 501 5.14 -14.29 9.09
CA ALA A 501 5.95 -15.45 8.77
C ALA A 501 5.05 -16.63 8.35
N ASP A 502 5.63 -17.64 7.70
CA ASP A 502 4.84 -18.73 7.09
C ASP A 502 4.14 -19.62 8.14
N ASP A 503 4.63 -19.65 9.38
CA ASP A 503 4.03 -20.36 10.52
C ASP A 503 2.73 -19.73 11.03
N ALA A 504 2.53 -18.42 10.82
CA ALA A 504 1.26 -17.74 11.09
C ALA A 504 0.10 -18.34 10.27
N PHE A 505 0.42 -18.94 9.13
CA PHE A 505 -0.52 -19.52 8.18
C PHE A 505 -0.63 -21.04 8.31
N ASP A 506 -0.03 -21.67 9.33
CA ASP A 506 -0.31 -23.07 9.65
C ASP A 506 -1.82 -23.23 9.85
N PRO A 507 -2.52 -24.05 9.04
CA PRO A 507 -3.96 -24.21 9.17
C PRO A 507 -4.41 -24.69 10.56
N ALA A 508 -3.56 -25.38 11.32
CA ALA A 508 -3.82 -25.81 12.69
C ALA A 508 -3.30 -24.83 13.76
N GLY A 509 -2.62 -23.75 13.33
CA GLY A 509 -2.03 -22.74 14.19
C GLY A 509 -3.06 -21.76 14.79
N PRO A 510 -2.70 -21.07 15.89
CA PRO A 510 -3.62 -20.21 16.62
C PRO A 510 -3.99 -18.93 15.85
N VAL A 511 -3.08 -18.36 15.06
CA VAL A 511 -3.35 -17.17 14.23
C VAL A 511 -4.37 -17.51 13.14
N ALA A 512 -4.15 -18.61 12.42
CA ALA A 512 -5.09 -19.11 11.42
C ALA A 512 -6.47 -19.44 12.03
N ALA A 513 -6.50 -20.03 13.22
CA ALA A 513 -7.75 -20.28 13.94
C ALA A 513 -8.48 -18.98 14.26
N LYS A 514 -7.77 -17.96 14.75
CA LYS A 514 -8.36 -16.65 15.11
C LYS A 514 -8.84 -15.87 13.88
N LEU A 515 -8.16 -15.97 12.74
CA LEU A 515 -8.64 -15.44 11.45
C LEU A 515 -9.97 -16.10 11.03
N ARG A 516 -10.08 -17.42 11.15
CA ARG A 516 -11.34 -18.12 10.83
C ARG A 516 -12.46 -17.79 11.81
N GLU A 517 -12.16 -17.67 13.11
CA GLU A 517 -13.13 -17.27 14.13
C GLU A 517 -13.75 -15.90 13.83
N ASN A 518 -12.96 -14.99 13.28
CA ASN A 518 -13.42 -13.66 12.87
C ASN A 518 -13.92 -13.58 11.42
N SER A 519 -13.94 -14.69 10.67
CA SER A 519 -14.52 -14.74 9.32
C SER A 519 -16.05 -14.81 9.40
N VAL A 520 -16.74 -14.38 8.35
CA VAL A 520 -18.22 -14.38 8.28
C VAL A 520 -18.71 -15.78 7.90
N SER A 521 -19.52 -16.40 8.74
CA SER A 521 -20.16 -17.68 8.45
C SER A 521 -21.37 -17.90 9.37
N PRO A 522 -22.30 -18.81 9.04
CA PRO A 522 -23.40 -19.15 9.94
C PRO A 522 -22.94 -19.63 11.31
N GLN A 523 -21.72 -20.18 11.43
CA GLN A 523 -21.16 -20.68 12.69
C GLN A 523 -20.57 -19.56 13.56
N THR A 524 -20.08 -18.47 12.95
CA THR A 524 -19.36 -17.39 13.64
C THR A 524 -20.27 -16.19 13.89
N SER A 525 -20.91 -15.66 12.84
CA SER A 525 -21.84 -14.52 12.94
C SER A 525 -23.27 -14.94 13.27
N GLY A 526 -23.60 -16.23 13.14
CA GLY A 526 -24.97 -16.71 13.08
C GLY A 526 -25.55 -16.60 11.65
N PRO A 527 -26.73 -17.20 11.41
CA PRO A 527 -27.44 -17.05 10.13
C PRO A 527 -27.86 -15.60 9.91
N ILE A 528 -27.89 -15.15 8.66
CA ILE A 528 -28.33 -13.82 8.29
C ILE A 528 -29.77 -13.93 7.77
N ASP A 529 -30.74 -13.73 8.66
CA ASP A 529 -32.16 -13.98 8.34
C ASP A 529 -32.84 -12.85 7.54
N VAL A 530 -32.04 -11.92 7.01
CA VAL A 530 -32.48 -10.78 6.21
C VAL A 530 -31.92 -10.88 4.79
N PRO A 531 -32.52 -10.21 3.79
CA PRO A 531 -31.95 -10.11 2.45
C PRO A 531 -30.48 -9.69 2.43
N VAL A 532 -29.64 -10.45 1.72
CA VAL A 532 -28.21 -10.17 1.54
C VAL A 532 -27.92 -9.79 0.09
N LEU A 533 -27.27 -8.66 -0.13
CA LEU A 533 -26.62 -8.30 -1.39
C LEU A 533 -25.11 -8.31 -1.22
N ILE A 534 -24.41 -9.05 -2.07
CA ILE A 534 -22.96 -9.00 -2.23
C ILE A 534 -22.66 -8.35 -3.58
N ALA A 535 -21.83 -7.31 -3.57
CA ALA A 535 -21.28 -6.69 -4.78
C ALA A 535 -19.76 -6.87 -4.81
N GLN A 536 -19.20 -7.31 -5.95
CA GLN A 536 -17.77 -7.60 -6.08
C GLN A 536 -17.20 -7.06 -7.40
N GLY A 537 -16.06 -6.38 -7.32
CA GLY A 537 -15.27 -6.03 -8.49
C GLY A 537 -14.49 -7.25 -9.00
N GLU A 538 -14.55 -7.54 -10.29
CA GLU A 538 -13.84 -8.71 -10.86
C GLU A 538 -12.33 -8.50 -10.96
N ALA A 539 -11.88 -7.24 -10.95
CA ALA A 539 -10.47 -6.87 -10.98
C ALA A 539 -9.92 -6.50 -9.59
N ASP A 540 -10.67 -6.80 -8.52
CA ASP A 540 -10.28 -6.50 -7.14
C ASP A 540 -8.95 -7.20 -6.78
N SER A 541 -7.97 -6.37 -6.43
CA SER A 541 -6.60 -6.77 -6.11
C SER A 541 -6.35 -7.03 -4.62
N LEU A 542 -7.34 -6.82 -3.76
CA LEU A 542 -7.27 -7.02 -2.32
C LEU A 542 -8.26 -8.10 -1.85
N VAL A 543 -9.56 -7.88 -2.06
CA VAL A 543 -10.61 -8.89 -1.82
C VAL A 543 -10.90 -9.55 -3.15
N LEU A 544 -10.03 -10.49 -3.53
CA LEU A 544 -10.09 -11.18 -4.81
C LEU A 544 -11.48 -11.79 -5.05
N ALA A 545 -12.01 -11.61 -6.26
CA ALA A 545 -13.31 -12.17 -6.67
C ALA A 545 -13.40 -13.68 -6.41
N SER A 546 -12.31 -14.43 -6.65
CA SER A 546 -12.26 -15.88 -6.37
C SER A 546 -12.48 -16.26 -4.90
N MET A 547 -12.07 -15.42 -3.94
CA MET A 547 -12.35 -15.64 -2.52
C MET A 547 -13.83 -15.43 -2.25
N GLN A 548 -14.42 -14.38 -2.83
CA GLN A 548 -15.84 -14.08 -2.67
C GLN A 548 -16.72 -15.14 -3.34
N ASP A 549 -16.35 -15.66 -4.51
CA ASP A 549 -17.03 -16.77 -5.18
C ASP A 549 -17.05 -18.03 -4.30
N GLY A 550 -15.92 -18.32 -3.66
CA GLY A 550 -15.79 -19.43 -2.71
C GLY A 550 -16.69 -19.25 -1.49
N TRP A 551 -16.75 -18.04 -0.93
CA TRP A 551 -17.64 -17.73 0.19
C TRP A 551 -19.12 -17.83 -0.21
N VAL A 552 -19.52 -17.24 -1.33
CA VAL A 552 -20.89 -17.31 -1.85
C VAL A 552 -21.32 -18.76 -2.05
N THR A 553 -20.45 -19.60 -2.63
CA THR A 553 -20.72 -21.03 -2.80
C THR A 553 -20.99 -21.72 -1.47
N LYS A 554 -20.17 -21.43 -0.43
CA LYS A 554 -20.37 -21.99 0.93
C LYS A 554 -21.69 -21.53 1.55
N MET A 555 -22.05 -20.26 1.41
CA MET A 555 -23.31 -19.72 1.95
C MET A 555 -24.53 -20.30 1.25
N CYS A 556 -24.52 -20.38 -0.08
CA CYS A 556 -25.60 -21.01 -0.84
C CYS A 556 -25.78 -22.50 -0.48
N ALA A 557 -24.69 -23.23 -0.28
CA ALA A 557 -24.73 -24.62 0.17
C ALA A 557 -25.25 -24.77 1.61
N ALA A 558 -25.11 -23.73 2.43
CA ALA A 558 -25.66 -23.65 3.79
C ALA A 558 -27.10 -23.09 3.82
N GLU A 559 -27.79 -23.02 2.67
CA GLU A 559 -29.15 -22.50 2.52
C GLU A 559 -29.32 -21.02 2.90
N GLN A 560 -28.21 -20.27 2.98
CA GLN A 560 -28.25 -18.82 3.11
C GLN A 560 -28.52 -18.18 1.75
N GLY A 561 -29.76 -17.73 1.53
CA GLY A 561 -30.14 -16.99 0.34
C GLY A 561 -29.40 -15.64 0.27
N LEU A 562 -28.83 -15.33 -0.90
CA LEU A 562 -28.18 -14.05 -1.18
C LEU A 562 -28.27 -13.69 -2.66
N GLU A 563 -28.16 -12.40 -2.95
CA GLU A 563 -27.95 -11.87 -4.29
C GLU A 563 -26.47 -11.51 -4.47
N TYR A 564 -25.82 -12.08 -5.48
CA TYR A 564 -24.41 -11.82 -5.79
C TYR A 564 -24.28 -11.14 -7.14
N ARG A 565 -23.66 -9.96 -7.16
CA ARG A 565 -23.44 -9.14 -8.36
C ARG A 565 -21.94 -8.90 -8.55
N THR A 566 -21.45 -9.19 -9.76
CA THR A 566 -20.06 -8.90 -10.14
C THR A 566 -19.99 -7.74 -11.12
N TYR A 567 -18.89 -6.99 -11.07
CA TYR A 567 -18.66 -5.80 -11.88
C TYR A 567 -17.33 -5.93 -12.65
N PRO A 568 -17.39 -6.23 -13.97
CA PRO A 568 -16.20 -6.42 -14.78
C PRO A 568 -15.30 -5.20 -14.81
N GLY A 569 -14.00 -5.40 -14.60
CA GLY A 569 -12.97 -4.37 -14.71
C GLY A 569 -12.90 -3.38 -13.53
N LEU A 570 -13.81 -3.46 -12.55
CA LEU A 570 -13.71 -2.66 -11.33
C LEU A 570 -12.78 -3.35 -10.32
N ASP A 571 -11.84 -2.58 -9.78
CA ASP A 571 -10.97 -2.97 -8.66
C ASP A 571 -11.63 -2.60 -7.32
N HIS A 572 -10.92 -2.79 -6.20
CA HIS A 572 -11.42 -2.67 -4.83
C HIS A 572 -12.07 -1.31 -4.51
N MET A 573 -11.40 -0.20 -4.85
CA MET A 573 -11.90 1.15 -4.62
C MET A 573 -12.85 1.63 -5.73
N PRO A 574 -12.53 1.44 -7.04
CA PRO A 574 -13.44 1.81 -8.13
C PRO A 574 -14.84 1.17 -8.06
N LEU A 575 -14.98 0.04 -7.35
CA LEU A 575 -16.30 -0.55 -7.09
C LEU A 575 -17.26 0.42 -6.39
N VAL A 576 -16.75 1.27 -5.48
CA VAL A 576 -17.56 2.16 -4.63
C VAL A 576 -17.35 3.65 -4.92
N ASP A 577 -16.65 3.96 -6.01
CA ASP A 577 -16.52 5.33 -6.50
C ASP A 577 -17.88 5.89 -6.95
N SER A 578 -18.02 7.21 -6.97
CA SER A 578 -19.29 7.88 -7.29
C SER A 578 -19.85 7.52 -8.66
N ASP A 579 -18.98 7.29 -9.66
CA ASP A 579 -19.36 6.92 -11.02
C ASP A 579 -19.55 5.41 -11.22
N SER A 580 -19.42 4.61 -10.16
CA SER A 580 -19.61 3.17 -10.22
C SER A 580 -21.05 2.82 -10.64
N PRO A 581 -21.24 1.86 -11.57
CA PRO A 581 -22.57 1.36 -11.93
C PRO A 581 -23.29 0.66 -10.76
N LEU A 582 -22.59 0.31 -9.69
CA LEU A 582 -23.17 -0.23 -8.46
C LEU A 582 -24.03 0.81 -7.74
N THR A 583 -23.61 2.08 -7.71
CA THR A 583 -24.26 3.16 -6.94
C THR A 583 -25.77 3.23 -7.16
N PRO A 584 -26.29 3.45 -8.37
CA PRO A 584 -27.74 3.50 -8.61
C PRO A 584 -28.46 2.17 -8.31
N GLN A 585 -27.76 1.04 -8.44
CA GLN A 585 -28.36 -0.28 -8.16
C GLN A 585 -28.48 -0.55 -6.66
N LEU A 586 -27.56 -0.01 -5.86
CA LEU A 586 -27.55 -0.08 -4.40
C LEU A 586 -28.67 0.79 -3.82
N VAL A 587 -28.88 1.99 -4.39
CA VAL A 587 -30.04 2.85 -4.09
C VAL A 587 -31.33 2.09 -4.29
N GLN A 588 -31.52 1.53 -5.50
CA GLN A 588 -32.75 0.85 -5.86
C GLN A 588 -32.99 -0.39 -5.00
N TRP A 589 -31.93 -1.16 -4.71
CA TRP A 589 -32.02 -2.34 -3.86
C TRP A 589 -32.49 -1.96 -2.44
N THR A 590 -32.00 -0.84 -1.91
CA THR A 590 -32.39 -0.35 -0.58
C THR A 590 -33.83 0.14 -0.55
N GLN A 591 -34.26 0.90 -1.57
CA GLN A 591 -35.67 1.28 -1.75
C GLN A 591 -36.59 0.05 -1.79
N ASP A 592 -36.16 -1.02 -2.46
CA ASP A 592 -36.94 -2.25 -2.54
C ASP A 592 -37.07 -2.95 -1.18
N ARG A 593 -36.06 -2.88 -0.30
CA ARG A 593 -36.13 -3.39 1.08
C ARG A 593 -37.09 -2.56 1.93
N LEU A 594 -36.98 -1.23 1.88
CA LEU A 594 -37.88 -0.31 2.57
C LEU A 594 -39.33 -0.44 2.10
N ALA A 595 -39.55 -0.76 0.82
CA ALA A 595 -40.87 -1.02 0.27
C ALA A 595 -41.39 -2.45 0.51
N GLY A 596 -40.66 -3.29 1.26
CA GLY A 596 -41.06 -4.68 1.55
C GLY A 596 -41.11 -5.60 0.33
N LYS A 597 -40.41 -5.27 -0.75
CA LYS A 597 -40.38 -6.11 -1.96
C LYS A 597 -39.51 -7.35 -1.71
N PRO A 598 -39.92 -8.53 -2.22
CA PRO A 598 -39.13 -9.75 -2.10
C PRO A 598 -37.70 -9.56 -2.63
N ALA A 599 -36.72 -10.06 -1.89
CA ALA A 599 -35.34 -10.10 -2.35
C ALA A 599 -35.13 -11.24 -3.35
N ARG A 600 -34.26 -10.99 -4.33
CA ARG A 600 -33.81 -12.02 -5.25
C ARG A 600 -32.73 -12.87 -4.58
N SER A 601 -32.68 -14.16 -4.92
CA SER A 601 -31.54 -15.03 -4.67
C SER A 601 -30.86 -15.38 -5.99
N THR A 602 -29.53 -15.45 -5.98
CA THR A 602 -28.70 -15.98 -7.07
C THR A 602 -27.87 -17.19 -6.65
N CYS A 603 -28.08 -17.68 -5.42
CA CYS A 603 -28.07 -19.12 -5.18
C CYS A 603 -29.18 -19.76 -6.05
#